data_AF-A0A2R8A942-F1
#
_entry.id   AF-A0A2R8A942-F1
#
_cell.length_a   1.000
_cell.length_b   1.000
_cell.length_c   1.000
_cell.angle_alpha   90.00
_cell.angle_beta   90.00
_cell.angle_gamma   90.00
#
_symmetry.space_group_name_H-M   'P 1'
#
loop_
_entity.id
_entity.type
_entity.pdbx_description
1 polymer ?
#
loop_
_entity_poly.entity_id
_entity_poly.type
_entity_poly.pdbx_seq_one_letter_code
_entity_poly.pdbx_strand_id
1 'polypeptide(L)'
;MLLVDQKDAPGGMRNTAYDSGRLHKPHPMFTVGDIEWKWRQSRQYLAARDEVQSNLCQALARAGRKMDVTLRFATTASGCVDVDTPQGPMARIELHPKENPA
;
A
#
# COMPACT_ATOMS: atom_id res chain seq x y z
N MET A 1 8.17 -3.87 11.80
CA MET A 1 8.37 -3.24 10.47
C MET A 1 7.45 -2.03 10.36
N LEU A 2 7.88 -0.91 9.75
CA LEU A 2 7.07 0.30 9.59
C LEU A 2 6.79 0.55 8.10
N LEU A 3 5.52 0.78 7.76
CA LEU A 3 5.10 1.24 6.43
C LEU A 3 4.51 2.64 6.55
N VAL A 4 5.06 3.57 5.77
CA VAL A 4 4.63 4.97 5.71
C VAL A 4 4.19 5.29 4.29
N ASP A 5 3.02 5.91 4.14
CA ASP A 5 2.53 6.42 2.87
C ASP A 5 1.80 7.76 3.09
N GLN A 6 2.06 8.73 2.21
CA GLN A 6 1.42 10.04 2.24
C GLN A 6 -0.06 9.95 1.82
N LYS A 7 -0.47 8.91 1.09
CA LYS A 7 -1.87 8.68 0.72
C LYS A 7 -2.67 8.16 1.92
N ASP A 8 -3.98 8.34 1.86
CA ASP A 8 -4.88 8.03 2.99
C ASP A 8 -5.17 6.52 3.12
N ALA A 9 -4.82 5.73 2.11
CA ALA A 9 -5.07 4.30 2.02
C ALA A 9 -3.98 3.58 1.20
N PRO A 10 -3.80 2.26 1.34
CA PRO A 10 -2.87 1.51 0.50
C PRO A 10 -3.36 1.49 -0.95
N GLY A 11 -2.42 1.60 -1.89
CA GLY A 11 -2.75 1.62 -3.32
C GLY A 11 -1.82 2.48 -4.17
N GLY A 12 -0.99 3.31 -3.54
CA GLY A 12 -0.07 4.20 -4.24
C GLY A 12 -0.79 5.07 -5.26
N MET A 13 -0.35 5.01 -6.53
CA MET A 13 -0.93 5.75 -7.66
C MET A 13 -2.41 5.45 -7.90
N ARG A 14 -2.92 4.29 -7.44
CA ARG A 14 -4.35 3.96 -7.58
C ARG A 14 -5.24 4.85 -6.71
N ASN A 15 -4.72 5.49 -5.66
CA ASN A 15 -5.48 6.48 -4.90
C ASN A 15 -5.70 7.80 -5.66
N THR A 16 -4.97 8.04 -6.75
CA THR A 16 -5.03 9.29 -7.53
C THR A 16 -5.46 9.07 -8.99
N ALA A 17 -5.76 7.83 -9.38
CA ALA A 17 -6.23 7.53 -10.73
C ALA A 17 -7.68 8.01 -10.90
N TYR A 18 -8.01 8.57 -12.08
CA TYR A 18 -9.37 9.00 -12.43
C TYR A 18 -10.40 7.86 -12.24
N ASP A 19 -11.63 8.21 -11.85
CA ASP A 19 -12.73 7.25 -11.56
C ASP A 19 -13.03 6.30 -12.73
N SER A 20 -12.74 6.70 -13.96
CA SER A 20 -12.95 5.87 -15.16
C SER A 20 -11.84 4.83 -15.41
N GLY A 21 -10.76 4.84 -14.63
CA GLY A 21 -9.60 3.99 -14.83
C GLY A 21 -9.86 2.53 -14.47
N ARG A 22 -10.01 1.68 -15.50
CA ARG A 22 -9.98 0.22 -15.35
C ARG A 22 -8.58 -0.34 -15.56
N LEU A 23 -8.33 -1.56 -15.09
CA LEU A 23 -7.14 -2.30 -15.50
C LEU A 23 -7.14 -2.45 -17.03
N HIS A 24 -5.96 -2.28 -17.65
CA HIS A 24 -5.78 -2.56 -19.09
C HIS A 24 -5.63 -4.08 -19.36
N LYS A 25 -5.56 -4.89 -18.31
CA LYS A 25 -5.38 -6.35 -18.35
C LYS A 25 -6.32 -7.03 -17.35
N PRO A 26 -6.77 -8.26 -17.64
CA PRO A 26 -7.46 -9.15 -16.70
C PRO A 26 -6.92 -9.13 -15.27
N HIS A 27 -7.83 -9.07 -14.30
CA HIS A 27 -7.46 -9.08 -12.87
C HIS A 27 -6.57 -10.26 -12.43
N PRO A 28 -6.65 -11.50 -12.98
CA PRO A 28 -5.76 -12.58 -12.57
C PRO A 28 -4.28 -12.34 -12.91
N MET A 29 -3.99 -11.45 -13.85
CA MET A 29 -2.61 -11.06 -14.18
C MET A 29 -2.08 -9.90 -13.32
N PHE A 30 -2.94 -9.27 -12.53
CA PHE A 30 -2.57 -8.22 -11.59
C PHE A 30 -2.45 -8.82 -10.20
N THR A 31 -1.29 -9.40 -9.88
CA THR A 31 -1.09 -10.16 -8.64
C THR A 31 -0.29 -9.38 -7.59
N VAL A 32 -0.52 -9.72 -6.32
CA VAL A 32 0.30 -9.28 -5.18
C VAL A 32 0.95 -10.53 -4.60
N GLY A 33 2.08 -10.94 -5.17
CA GLY A 33 2.66 -12.26 -4.91
C GLY A 33 1.66 -13.38 -5.22
N ASP A 34 1.54 -14.36 -4.32
CA ASP A 34 0.62 -15.51 -4.46
C ASP A 34 -0.80 -15.23 -3.94
N ILE A 35 -1.18 -13.96 -3.77
CA ILE A 35 -2.50 -13.59 -3.28
C ILE A 35 -3.49 -13.54 -4.45
N GLU A 36 -4.34 -14.56 -4.53
CA GLU A 36 -5.44 -14.59 -5.49
C GLU A 36 -6.54 -13.58 -5.16
N TRP A 37 -7.12 -13.03 -6.23
CA TRP A 37 -8.34 -12.23 -6.18
C TRP A 37 -9.51 -13.10 -5.73
N LYS A 38 -10.10 -12.78 -4.58
CA LYS A 38 -11.32 -13.45 -4.11
C LYS A 38 -12.55 -12.83 -4.77
N TRP A 39 -12.86 -13.25 -5.99
CA TRP A 39 -13.95 -12.64 -6.74
C TRP A 39 -14.72 -13.61 -7.63
N ARG A 40 -15.94 -13.22 -8.00
CA ARG A 40 -16.85 -13.96 -8.89
C ARG A 40 -16.91 -13.38 -10.31
N GLN A 41 -16.13 -12.35 -10.60
CA GLN A 41 -16.12 -11.72 -11.92
C GLN A 41 -15.43 -12.61 -12.95
N SER A 42 -15.85 -12.47 -14.22
CA SER A 42 -15.21 -13.16 -15.34
C SER A 42 -13.74 -12.77 -15.45
N ARG A 43 -12.89 -13.69 -15.93
CA ARG A 43 -11.47 -13.40 -16.22
C ARG A 43 -11.30 -12.26 -17.23
N GLN A 44 -12.28 -12.02 -18.09
CA GLN A 44 -12.26 -10.92 -19.07
C GLN A 44 -12.65 -9.57 -18.46
N TYR A 45 -13.16 -9.56 -17.23
CA TYR A 45 -13.54 -8.34 -16.54
C TYR A 45 -12.31 -7.52 -16.16
N LEU A 46 -12.33 -6.25 -16.58
CA LEU A 46 -11.31 -5.28 -16.26
C LEU A 46 -11.71 -4.55 -14.99
N ALA A 47 -11.03 -4.89 -13.88
CA ALA A 47 -11.31 -4.32 -12.57
C ALA A 47 -11.18 -2.79 -12.59
N ALA A 48 -12.17 -2.11 -12.03
CA ALA A 48 -12.15 -0.70 -11.75
C ALA A 48 -11.15 -0.34 -10.64
N ARG A 49 -10.82 0.95 -10.54
CA ARG A 49 -9.88 1.48 -9.55
C ARG A 49 -10.19 1.03 -8.12
N ASP A 50 -11.42 1.20 -7.67
CA ASP A 50 -11.81 0.93 -6.28
C ASP A 50 -11.74 -0.58 -5.97
N GLU A 51 -11.98 -1.41 -6.98
CA GLU A 51 -11.88 -2.86 -6.87
C GLU A 51 -10.42 -3.31 -6.75
N VAL A 52 -9.51 -2.66 -7.49
CA VAL A 52 -8.06 -2.83 -7.33
C VAL A 52 -7.60 -2.36 -5.95
N GLN A 53 -8.07 -1.20 -5.50
CA GLN A 53 -7.74 -0.66 -4.18
C GLN A 53 -8.19 -1.61 -3.07
N SER A 54 -9.43 -2.12 -3.15
CA SER A 54 -9.95 -3.12 -2.22
C SER A 54 -9.09 -4.39 -2.18
N ASN A 55 -8.63 -4.88 -3.35
CA ASN A 55 -7.73 -6.03 -3.42
C ASN A 55 -6.39 -5.74 -2.73
N LEU A 56 -5.81 -4.55 -2.91
CA LEU A 56 -4.57 -4.14 -2.25
C LEU A 56 -4.73 -4.00 -0.74
N CYS A 57 -5.84 -3.41 -0.27
CA CYS A 57 -6.18 -3.35 1.15
C CYS A 57 -6.25 -4.76 1.76
N GLN A 58 -6.92 -5.70 1.09
CA GLN A 58 -7.01 -7.09 1.55
C GLN A 58 -5.67 -7.80 1.55
N ALA A 59 -4.82 -7.55 0.55
CA ALA A 59 -3.48 -8.11 0.48
C ALA A 59 -2.61 -7.61 1.64
N LEU A 60 -2.63 -6.30 1.92
CA LEU A 60 -1.91 -5.72 3.05
C LEU A 60 -2.43 -6.26 4.39
N ALA A 61 -3.74 -6.36 4.57
CA ALA A 61 -4.32 -6.95 5.78
C ALA A 61 -3.92 -8.43 5.96
N ARG A 62 -3.79 -9.20 4.88
CA ARG A 62 -3.28 -10.58 4.94
C ARG A 62 -1.81 -10.64 5.32
N ALA A 63 -0.98 -9.77 4.73
CA ALA A 63 0.43 -9.65 5.07
C ALA A 63 0.61 -9.26 6.54
N GLY A 64 -0.09 -8.24 7.03
CA GLY A 64 -0.03 -7.77 8.42
C GLY A 64 -0.48 -8.78 9.48
N ARG A 65 -1.11 -9.90 9.10
CA ARG A 65 -1.38 -11.01 10.04
C ARG A 65 -0.17 -11.92 10.27
N LYS A 66 0.82 -11.90 9.36
CA LYS A 66 2.00 -12.76 9.41
C LYS A 66 3.25 -12.04 9.92
N MET A 67 3.20 -10.71 10.00
CA MET A 67 4.31 -9.85 10.37
C MET A 67 3.80 -8.70 11.22
N ASP A 68 4.58 -8.30 12.22
CA ASP A 68 4.27 -7.13 13.03
C ASP A 68 4.60 -5.85 12.24
N VAL A 69 3.56 -5.30 11.60
CA VAL A 69 3.65 -4.13 10.73
C VAL A 69 2.85 -2.99 11.35
N THR A 70 3.55 -1.89 11.64
CA THR A 70 2.91 -0.63 11.96
C THR A 70 2.61 0.12 10.67
N LEU A 71 1.36 0.51 10.47
CA LEU A 71 0.91 1.29 9.31
C LEU A 71 0.76 2.78 9.68
N ARG A 72 1.27 3.66 8.82
CA ARG A 72 1.14 5.12 8.92
C ARG A 72 0.75 5.70 7.55
N PHE A 73 -0.55 5.86 7.34
CA PHE A 73 -1.12 6.56 6.17
C PHE A 73 -1.28 8.06 6.45
N ALA A 74 -1.55 8.85 5.41
CA ALA A 74 -1.62 10.31 5.48
C ALA A 74 -0.38 10.94 6.13
N THR A 75 0.77 10.28 6.00
CA THR A 75 2.03 10.65 6.67
C THR A 75 3.14 10.72 5.63
N THR A 76 3.85 11.83 5.59
CA THR A 76 5.02 12.03 4.73
C THR A 76 6.29 11.72 5.52
N ALA A 77 7.17 10.90 4.96
CA ALA A 77 8.55 10.76 5.45
C ALA A 77 9.44 11.77 4.72
N SER A 78 10.11 12.65 5.48
CA SER A 78 10.98 13.72 4.97
C SER A 78 12.47 13.40 5.11
N GLY A 79 12.81 12.48 6.02
CA GLY A 79 14.19 12.10 6.30
C GLY A 79 14.30 10.67 6.83
N CYS A 80 15.43 10.04 6.55
CA CYS A 80 15.78 8.72 7.08
C CYS A 80 17.29 8.66 7.28
N VAL A 81 17.74 8.34 8.49
CA VAL A 81 19.15 8.14 8.81
C VAL A 81 19.35 6.82 9.54
N ASP A 82 20.39 6.09 9.17
CA ASP A 82 20.83 4.92 9.91
C ASP A 82 21.43 5.35 11.25
N VAL A 83 21.12 4.60 12.30
CA VAL A 83 21.59 4.83 13.66
C VAL A 83 21.99 3.51 14.31
N ASP A 84 23.16 3.51 14.93
CA ASP A 84 23.59 2.39 15.77
C ASP A 84 22.91 2.50 17.13
N THR A 85 22.24 1.44 17.55
CA THR A 85 21.61 1.34 18.86
C THR A 85 22.15 0.14 19.62
N PRO A 86 22.01 0.10 20.96
CA PRO A 86 22.34 -1.11 21.75
C PRO A 86 21.60 -2.39 21.27
N GLN A 87 20.50 -2.23 20.54
CA GLN A 87 19.70 -3.31 19.97
C GLN A 87 20.13 -3.69 18.54
N GLY A 88 21.15 -3.03 17.98
CA GLY A 88 21.67 -3.21 16.64
C GLY A 88 21.40 -2.01 15.71
N PRO A 89 21.72 -2.14 14.41
CA PRO A 89 21.45 -1.11 13.41
C PRO A 89 19.95 -0.85 13.28
N MET A 90 19.54 0.41 13.37
CA MET A 90 18.16 0.87 13.19
C MET A 90 18.11 2.08 12.26
N ALA A 91 16.90 2.47 11.85
CA ALA A 91 16.67 3.70 11.11
C ALA A 91 15.85 4.67 11.95
N ARG A 92 16.26 5.95 11.99
CA ARG A 92 15.47 7.06 12.51
C ARG A 92 14.83 7.79 11.35
N ILE A 93 13.52 7.94 11.41
CA ILE A 93 12.70 8.49 10.32
C ILE A 93 11.99 9.75 10.79
N GLU A 94 12.08 10.82 10.01
CA GLU A 94 11.35 12.06 10.23
C GLU A 94 10.00 11.98 9.51
N LEU A 95 8.92 12.17 10.27
CA LEU A 95 7.55 11.98 9.81
C LEU A 95 6.72 13.23 10.10
N HIS A 96 5.92 13.65 9.12
CA HIS A 96 4.99 14.78 9.26
C HIS A 96 3.63 14.42 8.67
N PRO A 97 2.52 15.01 9.17
CA PRO A 97 1.23 14.86 8.52
C PRO A 97 1.27 15.34 7.07
N LYS A 98 0.57 14.65 6.17
CA LYS A 98 0.42 15.02 4.75
C LYS A 98 0.07 16.50 4.54
N GLU A 99 -0.72 17.09 5.44
CA GLU A 99 -1.24 18.46 5.36
C GLU A 99 -0.22 19.53 5.76
N ASN A 100 0.93 19.13 6.33
CA ASN A 100 1.99 20.04 6.77
C ASN A 100 3.35 19.57 6.19
N PRO A 101 3.64 19.88 4.92
CA PRO A 101 4.94 19.58 4.33
C PRO A 101 6.02 20.41 5.06
N ALA A 102 7.00 19.72 5.63
CA ALA A 102 8.18 20.30 6.27
C ALA A 102 9.05 21.07 5.27
#